data_AF-A0A1I1ZL37-F1
#
_entry.id   AF-A0A1I1ZL37-F1
#
_cell.length_a   1.000
_cell.length_b   1.000
_cell.length_c   1.000
_cell.angle_alpha   90.00
_cell.angle_beta   90.00
_cell.angle_gamma   90.00
#
_symmetry.space_group_name_H-M   'P 1'
#
loop_
_entity.id
_entity.type
_entity.pdbx_description
1 polymer ?
#
loop_
_entity_poly.entity_id
_entity_poly.type
_entity_poly.pdbx_seq_one_letter_code
_entity_poly.pdbx_strand_id
1 'polypeptide(L)'
;MSTSSETDQPAAVDQLATALQALGHYRGTNTADEHAAAAERIGGEAVYRAYLANALLGAAQLEAILNESGEFDAEQRTAVYLQQQQTAGVAGDQTSMLEFLRWQLLRLASPLRESAQSEQAGPVQVAAAQTAEGLDRLLSVSAASQTLTEQADIDSVAEQLDTAHQALSSAAENIDQLRALTERARSGSDSGSSES
;
A
#
# COMPACT_ATOMS: atom_id res chain seq x y z
N MET A 1 30.90 -17.88 4.31
CA MET A 1 30.30 -18.70 5.38
C MET A 1 28.91 -18.15 5.59
N SER A 2 27.91 -18.84 5.04
CA SER A 2 26.51 -18.42 5.10
C SER A 2 25.95 -18.72 6.48
N THR A 3 25.71 -17.69 7.28
CA THR A 3 24.78 -17.77 8.40
C THR A 3 23.38 -17.68 7.82
N SER A 4 22.81 -18.80 7.39
CA SER A 4 21.37 -18.91 7.19
C SER A 4 20.75 -18.74 8.58
N SER A 5 20.30 -17.52 8.88
CA SER A 5 19.74 -17.18 10.18
C SER A 5 18.35 -17.78 10.31
N GLU A 6 18.01 -18.24 11.51
CA GLU A 6 16.66 -18.66 11.92
C GLU A 6 15.58 -17.55 11.77
N THR A 7 15.91 -16.41 11.15
CA THR A 7 15.08 -15.18 11.06
C THR A 7 14.14 -15.12 9.86
N ASP A 8 14.25 -16.03 8.87
CA ASP A 8 13.42 -15.97 7.65
C ASP A 8 12.10 -16.76 7.76
N GLN A 9 11.86 -17.42 8.90
CA GLN A 9 10.59 -18.12 9.11
C GLN A 9 9.51 -17.16 9.62
N PRO A 10 8.33 -17.12 8.99
CA PRO A 10 7.20 -16.37 9.52
C PRO A 10 6.86 -16.79 10.95
N ALA A 11 6.46 -15.82 11.77
CA ALA A 11 5.97 -16.09 13.12
C ALA A 11 4.89 -17.17 13.14
N ALA A 12 4.91 -18.00 14.17
CA ALA A 12 3.90 -19.02 14.39
C ALA A 12 2.53 -18.39 14.69
N VAL A 13 1.47 -19.17 14.49
CA VAL A 13 0.07 -18.71 14.63
C VAL A 13 -0.22 -18.20 16.05
N ASP A 14 0.27 -18.89 17.07
CA ASP A 14 0.13 -18.54 18.48
C ASP A 14 0.90 -17.26 18.84
N GLN A 15 2.07 -17.02 18.23
CA GLN A 15 2.81 -15.77 18.38
C GLN A 15 2.06 -14.57 17.80
N LEU A 16 1.49 -14.73 16.59
CA LEU A 16 0.67 -13.69 15.96
C LEU A 16 -0.60 -13.40 16.76
N ALA A 17 -1.29 -14.45 17.23
CA ALA A 17 -2.48 -14.32 18.08
C ALA A 17 -2.14 -13.66 19.44
N THR A 18 -1.00 -13.99 20.04
CA THR A 18 -0.51 -13.35 21.28
C THR A 18 -0.27 -11.86 21.08
N ALA A 19 0.38 -11.46 19.98
CA ALA A 19 0.61 -10.06 19.67
C ALA A 19 -0.71 -9.30 19.45
N LEU A 20 -1.65 -9.90 18.70
CA LEU A 20 -2.99 -9.35 18.52
C LEU A 20 -3.75 -9.25 19.84
N GLN A 21 -3.61 -10.21 20.75
CA GLN A 21 -4.23 -10.19 22.08
C GLN A 21 -3.65 -9.05 22.93
N ALA A 22 -2.33 -8.84 22.88
CA ALA A 22 -1.66 -7.74 23.58
C ALA A 22 -2.14 -6.36 23.09
N LEU A 23 -2.44 -6.23 21.80
CA LEU A 23 -3.03 -5.02 21.21
C LEU A 23 -4.57 -4.97 21.34
N GLY A 24 -5.20 -5.96 21.99
CA GLY A 24 -6.66 -5.99 22.20
C GLY A 24 -7.50 -6.36 20.96
N HIS A 25 -6.87 -6.87 19.90
CA HIS A 25 -7.52 -7.25 18.64
C HIS A 25 -7.81 -8.76 18.51
N TYR A 26 -7.31 -9.61 19.42
CA TYR A 26 -7.66 -11.03 19.49
C TYR A 26 -8.64 -11.30 20.64
N ARG A 27 -9.80 -11.90 20.34
CA ARG A 27 -10.84 -12.22 21.34
C ARG A 27 -10.93 -13.70 21.69
N GLY A 28 -10.17 -14.55 21.01
CA GLY A 28 -10.12 -15.99 21.28
C GLY A 28 -9.28 -16.32 22.52
N THR A 29 -9.16 -17.61 22.81
CA THR A 29 -8.37 -18.12 23.94
C THR A 29 -6.94 -18.43 23.57
N ASN A 30 -6.58 -18.34 22.27
CA ASN A 30 -5.23 -18.54 21.75
C ASN A 30 -4.75 -19.97 22.05
N THR A 31 -5.57 -20.95 21.70
CA THR A 31 -5.28 -22.39 21.87
C THR A 31 -5.05 -23.08 20.54
N ALA A 32 -4.28 -24.17 20.56
CA ALA A 32 -3.98 -24.96 19.36
C ALA A 32 -5.25 -25.49 18.67
N ASP A 33 -6.23 -25.96 19.44
CA ASP A 33 -7.49 -26.49 18.90
C ASP A 33 -8.32 -25.40 18.21
N GLU A 34 -8.37 -24.20 18.80
CA GLU A 34 -9.02 -23.04 18.19
C GLU A 34 -8.38 -22.67 16.85
N HIS A 35 -7.04 -22.66 16.81
CA HIS A 35 -6.27 -22.35 15.62
C HIS A 35 -6.40 -23.41 14.53
N ALA A 36 -6.40 -24.69 14.90
CA ALA A 36 -6.63 -25.79 13.96
C ALA A 36 -8.02 -25.69 13.32
N ALA A 37 -9.05 -25.44 14.13
CA ALA A 37 -10.42 -25.24 13.64
C ALA A 37 -10.57 -23.98 12.78
N ALA A 38 -9.87 -22.88 13.10
CA ALA A 38 -9.86 -21.67 12.28
C ALA A 38 -9.13 -21.88 10.95
N ALA A 39 -7.98 -22.56 10.98
CA ALA A 39 -7.23 -22.93 9.80
C ALA A 39 -8.06 -23.78 8.84
N GLU A 40 -8.72 -24.82 9.34
CA GLU A 40 -9.58 -25.68 8.52
C GLU A 40 -10.68 -24.88 7.80
N ARG A 41 -11.35 -23.97 8.52
CA ARG A 41 -12.44 -23.16 7.95
C ARG A 41 -12.03 -22.25 6.81
N ILE A 42 -10.80 -21.72 6.83
CA ILE A 42 -10.38 -20.69 5.86
C ILE A 42 -9.43 -21.19 4.77
N GLY A 43 -9.18 -22.50 4.72
CA GLY A 43 -8.39 -23.13 3.65
C GLY A 43 -6.97 -23.55 4.04
N GLY A 44 -6.68 -23.71 5.33
CA GLY A 44 -5.44 -24.29 5.86
C GLY A 44 -4.60 -23.31 6.69
N GLU A 45 -3.58 -23.87 7.35
CA GLU A 45 -2.74 -23.13 8.31
C GLU A 45 -1.98 -21.98 7.68
N ALA A 46 -1.45 -22.15 6.46
CA ALA A 46 -0.72 -21.10 5.76
C ALA A 46 -1.60 -19.86 5.48
N VAL A 47 -2.85 -20.08 5.06
CA VAL A 47 -3.83 -19.01 4.83
C VAL A 47 -4.21 -18.36 6.15
N TYR A 48 -4.39 -19.15 7.22
CA TYR A 48 -4.70 -18.63 8.55
C TYR A 48 -3.56 -17.80 9.15
N ARG A 49 -2.32 -18.23 8.99
CA ARG A 49 -1.15 -17.45 9.39
C ARG A 49 -1.08 -16.13 8.63
N ALA A 50 -1.29 -16.15 7.30
CA ALA A 50 -1.34 -14.92 6.51
C ALA A 50 -2.50 -14.00 6.95
N TYR A 51 -3.66 -14.56 7.27
CA TYR A 51 -4.82 -13.83 7.80
C TYR A 51 -4.48 -13.12 9.12
N LEU A 52 -3.91 -13.83 10.10
CA LEU A 52 -3.50 -13.23 11.38
C LEU A 52 -2.39 -12.20 11.21
N ALA A 53 -1.40 -12.45 10.34
CA ALA A 53 -0.34 -11.48 10.06
C ALA A 53 -0.90 -10.18 9.47
N ASN A 54 -1.91 -10.26 8.59
CA ASN A 54 -2.60 -9.08 8.04
C ASN A 54 -3.46 -8.37 9.09
N ALA A 55 -4.10 -9.11 10.00
CA ALA A 55 -4.79 -8.50 11.13
C ALA A 55 -3.81 -7.73 12.04
N LEU A 56 -2.64 -8.32 12.32
CA LEU A 56 -1.61 -7.68 13.14
C LEU A 56 -1.02 -6.45 12.46
N LEU A 57 -0.79 -6.51 11.15
CA LEU A 57 -0.39 -5.35 10.36
C LEU A 57 -1.41 -4.21 10.49
N GLY A 58 -2.71 -4.51 10.36
CA GLY A 58 -3.77 -3.51 10.52
C GLY A 58 -3.80 -2.90 11.93
N ALA A 59 -3.61 -3.72 12.97
CA ALA A 59 -3.50 -3.26 14.35
C ALA A 59 -2.29 -2.33 14.55
N ALA A 60 -1.11 -2.73 14.05
CA ALA A 60 0.10 -1.91 14.14
C ALA A 60 -0.02 -0.60 13.35
N GLN A 61 -0.69 -0.61 12.19
CA GLN A 61 -0.98 0.60 11.41
C GLN A 61 -1.94 1.53 12.16
N LEU A 62 -2.95 0.99 12.84
CA LEU A 62 -3.84 1.79 13.69
C LEU A 62 -3.06 2.45 14.82
N GLU A 63 -2.17 1.71 15.51
CA GLU A 63 -1.29 2.28 16.54
C GLU A 63 -0.40 3.38 15.97
N ALA A 64 0.19 3.20 14.79
CA ALA A 64 0.97 4.25 14.12
C ALA A 64 0.11 5.51 13.87
N ILE A 65 -1.10 5.37 13.31
CA ILE A 65 -2.02 6.50 13.09
C ILE A 65 -2.34 7.24 14.39
N LEU A 66 -2.61 6.51 15.48
CA LEU A 66 -2.94 7.11 16.77
C LEU A 66 -1.73 7.86 17.38
N ASN A 67 -0.53 7.30 17.27
CA ASN A 67 0.69 7.90 17.82
C ASN A 67 1.29 8.99 16.92
N GLU A 68 0.93 9.04 15.64
CA GLU A 68 1.30 10.10 14.69
C GLU A 68 0.32 11.28 14.67
N SER A 69 -0.69 11.29 15.55
CA SER A 69 -1.67 12.38 15.66
C SER A 69 -1.11 13.69 16.25
N GLY A 70 0.11 13.65 16.79
CA GLY A 70 0.82 14.82 17.30
C GLY A 70 1.42 15.71 16.21
N GLU A 71 1.80 16.93 16.59
CA GLU A 71 2.56 17.82 15.70
C GLU A 71 4.02 17.35 15.62
N PHE A 72 4.45 16.98 14.41
CA PHE A 72 5.84 16.69 14.08
C PHE A 72 6.33 17.67 13.02
N ASP A 73 7.57 18.13 13.18
CA ASP A 73 8.27 18.74 12.06
C ASP A 73 8.62 17.71 10.97
N ALA A 74 9.17 18.19 9.86
CA ALA A 74 9.49 17.34 8.72
C ALA A 74 10.56 16.28 9.05
N GLU A 75 11.56 16.62 9.86
CA GLU A 75 12.66 15.71 10.21
C GLU A 75 12.19 14.60 11.14
N GLN A 76 11.40 14.96 12.17
CA GLN A 76 10.76 14.02 13.08
C GLN A 76 9.84 13.06 12.34
N ARG A 77 9.03 13.56 11.40
CA ARG A 77 8.14 12.73 10.58
C ARG A 77 8.94 11.76 9.72
N THR A 78 10.01 12.21 9.08
CA THR A 78 10.92 11.33 8.34
C THR A 78 11.55 10.26 9.24
N ALA A 79 11.98 10.62 10.45
CA ALA A 79 12.56 9.65 11.39
C ALA A 79 11.58 8.53 11.78
N VAL A 80 10.30 8.86 12.01
CA VAL A 80 9.25 7.86 12.28
C VAL A 80 9.09 6.90 11.10
N TYR A 81 9.05 7.40 9.86
CA TYR A 81 8.93 6.55 8.67
C TYR A 81 10.17 5.68 8.45
N LEU A 82 11.36 6.19 8.76
CA LEU A 82 12.59 5.40 8.70
C LEU A 82 12.60 4.27 9.75
N GLN A 83 12.01 4.48 10.93
CA GLN A 83 11.90 3.43 11.94
C GLN A 83 11.06 2.24 11.44
N GLN A 84 10.02 2.48 10.63
CA GLN A 84 9.27 1.38 10.00
C GLN A 84 10.15 0.55 9.08
N GLN A 85 10.98 1.19 8.25
CA GLN A 85 11.90 0.50 7.34
C GLN A 85 12.98 -0.28 8.10
N GLN A 86 13.52 0.30 9.18
CA GLN A 86 14.48 -0.38 10.05
C GLN A 86 13.87 -1.61 10.69
N THR A 87 12.63 -1.50 11.19
CA THR A 87 11.91 -2.61 11.84
C THR A 87 11.56 -3.71 10.84
N ALA A 88 11.24 -3.36 9.60
CA ALA A 88 11.02 -4.31 8.51
C ALA A 88 12.33 -4.94 7.99
N GLY A 89 13.50 -4.48 8.45
CA GLY A 89 14.80 -4.99 8.02
C GLY A 89 15.23 -4.54 6.63
N VAL A 90 14.58 -3.53 6.04
CA VAL A 90 14.84 -3.05 4.67
C VAL A 90 15.65 -1.77 4.61
N ALA A 91 15.97 -1.18 5.77
CA ALA A 91 16.79 0.02 5.84
C ALA A 91 18.24 -0.26 5.40
N GLY A 92 18.76 0.56 4.50
CA GLY A 92 20.15 0.48 4.02
C GLY A 92 20.36 -0.41 2.78
N ASP A 93 19.33 -1.13 2.33
CA ASP A 93 19.33 -1.84 1.04
C ASP A 93 18.27 -1.24 0.11
N GLN A 94 18.71 -0.67 -1.01
CA GLN A 94 17.82 0.08 -1.89
C GLN A 94 16.77 -0.82 -2.57
N THR A 95 17.15 -2.03 -2.95
CA THR A 95 16.25 -3.00 -3.59
C THR A 95 15.16 -3.44 -2.63
N SER A 96 15.54 -3.88 -1.42
CA SER A 96 14.57 -4.29 -0.37
C SER A 96 13.67 -3.13 0.05
N MET A 97 14.19 -1.90 0.12
CA MET A 97 13.40 -0.70 0.39
C MET A 97 12.36 -0.47 -0.73
N LEU A 98 12.75 -0.56 -2.00
CA LEU A 98 11.84 -0.37 -3.13
C LEU A 98 10.77 -1.48 -3.19
N GLU A 99 11.15 -2.73 -2.93
CA GLU A 99 10.21 -3.86 -2.84
C GLU A 99 9.21 -3.68 -1.69
N PHE A 100 9.68 -3.19 -0.53
CA PHE A 100 8.81 -2.87 0.60
C PHE A 100 7.83 -1.74 0.29
N LEU A 101 8.30 -0.65 -0.32
CA LEU A 101 7.43 0.45 -0.76
C LEU A 101 6.39 -0.01 -1.78
N ARG A 102 6.80 -0.86 -2.73
CA ARG A 102 5.89 -1.46 -3.70
C ARG A 102 4.86 -2.36 -3.03
N TRP A 103 5.27 -3.18 -2.07
CA TRP A 103 4.34 -4.01 -1.28
C TRP A 103 3.32 -3.15 -0.52
N GLN A 104 3.73 -2.00 0.05
CA GLN A 104 2.80 -1.04 0.68
C GLN A 104 1.84 -0.43 -0.35
N LEU A 105 2.36 -0.02 -1.51
CA LEU A 105 1.56 0.56 -2.59
C LEU A 105 0.48 -0.39 -3.10
N LEU A 106 0.79 -1.67 -3.30
CA LEU A 106 -0.18 -2.65 -3.83
C LEU A 106 -1.42 -2.79 -2.92
N ARG A 107 -1.25 -2.62 -1.60
CA ARG A 107 -2.35 -2.63 -0.62
C ARG A 107 -3.25 -1.40 -0.72
N LEU A 108 -2.71 -0.26 -1.14
CA LEU A 108 -3.48 0.95 -1.43
C LEU A 108 -4.12 0.88 -2.82
N ALA A 109 -3.41 0.31 -3.80
CA ALA A 109 -3.84 0.26 -5.19
C ALA A 109 -5.11 -0.59 -5.39
N SER A 110 -5.25 -1.72 -4.67
CA SER A 110 -6.43 -2.59 -4.81
C SER A 110 -7.75 -1.89 -4.47
N PRO A 111 -7.94 -1.31 -3.26
CA PRO A 111 -9.18 -0.61 -2.94
C PRO A 111 -9.41 0.63 -3.81
N LEU A 112 -8.34 1.31 -4.26
CA LEU A 112 -8.48 2.42 -5.21
C LEU A 112 -9.03 1.95 -6.56
N ARG A 113 -8.53 0.81 -7.08
CA ARG A 113 -9.03 0.21 -8.31
C ARG A 113 -10.48 -0.22 -8.20
N GLU A 114 -10.86 -0.86 -7.10
CA GLU A 114 -12.25 -1.22 -6.82
C GLU A 114 -13.14 0.02 -6.75
N SER A 115 -12.69 1.08 -6.05
CA SER A 115 -13.41 2.34 -5.97
C SER A 115 -13.58 3.01 -7.33
N ALA A 116 -12.58 2.92 -8.22
CA ALA A 116 -12.63 3.50 -9.55
C ALA A 116 -13.57 2.73 -10.51
N GLN A 117 -13.88 1.47 -10.22
CA GLN A 117 -14.82 0.65 -10.99
C GLN A 117 -16.29 0.83 -10.58
N SER A 118 -16.56 1.57 -9.51
CA SER A 118 -17.92 1.87 -9.06
C SER A 118 -18.63 2.81 -10.04
N GLU A 119 -19.94 2.64 -10.24
CA GLU A 119 -20.78 3.55 -11.02
C GLU A 119 -20.76 5.00 -10.47
N GLN A 120 -20.41 5.17 -9.20
CA GLN A 120 -20.29 6.47 -8.53
C GLN A 120 -18.87 7.05 -8.58
N ALA A 121 -17.93 6.39 -9.26
CA ALA A 121 -16.56 6.85 -9.35
C ALA A 121 -16.50 8.19 -10.10
N GLY A 122 -16.06 9.24 -9.39
CA GLY A 122 -15.74 10.52 -10.00
C GLY A 122 -14.33 10.51 -10.62
N PRO A 123 -13.97 11.57 -11.37
CA PRO A 123 -12.66 11.68 -12.01
C PRO A 123 -11.48 11.56 -11.03
N VAL A 124 -11.63 12.02 -9.78
CA VAL A 124 -10.55 11.92 -8.77
C VAL A 124 -10.30 10.49 -8.32
N GLN A 125 -11.34 9.69 -8.13
CA GLN A 125 -11.18 8.28 -7.76
C GLN A 125 -10.48 7.50 -8.88
N VAL A 126 -10.85 7.76 -10.14
CA VAL A 126 -10.21 7.16 -11.31
C VAL A 126 -8.74 7.60 -11.41
N ALA A 127 -8.46 8.91 -11.26
CA ALA A 127 -7.10 9.44 -11.28
C ALA A 127 -6.22 8.85 -10.17
N ALA A 128 -6.76 8.65 -8.97
CA ALA A 128 -6.03 8.05 -7.85
C ALA A 128 -5.65 6.59 -8.15
N ALA A 129 -6.56 5.79 -8.71
CA ALA A 129 -6.28 4.42 -9.11
C ALA A 129 -5.22 4.33 -10.22
N GLN A 130 -5.31 5.19 -11.23
CA GLN A 130 -4.34 5.28 -12.32
C GLN A 130 -2.96 5.76 -11.85
N THR A 131 -2.93 6.69 -10.88
CA THR A 131 -1.68 7.14 -10.25
C THR A 131 -1.01 6.00 -9.48
N ALA A 132 -1.79 5.22 -8.72
CA ALA A 132 -1.27 4.05 -8.01
C ALA A 132 -0.72 2.99 -8.98
N GLU A 133 -1.38 2.77 -10.12
CA GLU A 133 -0.86 1.91 -11.18
C GLU A 133 0.46 2.43 -11.77
N GLY A 134 0.52 3.71 -12.16
CA GLY A 134 1.73 4.31 -12.69
C GLY A 134 2.92 4.23 -11.71
N LEU A 135 2.68 4.47 -10.43
CA LEU A 135 3.70 4.35 -9.40
C LEU A 135 4.18 2.91 -9.19
N ASP A 136 3.31 1.90 -9.27
CA ASP A 136 3.70 0.48 -9.18
C ASP A 136 4.68 0.12 -10.30
N ARG A 137 4.40 0.56 -11.53
CA ARG A 137 5.29 0.37 -12.68
C ARG A 137 6.64 1.04 -12.47
N LEU A 138 6.66 2.28 -12.00
CA LEU A 138 7.91 3.01 -11.73
C LEU A 138 8.74 2.37 -10.62
N LEU A 139 8.12 1.90 -9.54
CA LEU A 139 8.81 1.17 -8.47
C LEU A 139 9.36 -0.17 -8.96
N SER A 140 8.59 -0.89 -9.80
CA SER A 140 9.03 -2.14 -10.41
C SER A 140 10.26 -1.94 -11.31
N VAL A 141 10.26 -0.90 -12.16
CA VAL A 141 11.41 -0.54 -12.99
C VAL A 141 12.59 -0.12 -12.13
N SER A 142 12.36 0.67 -11.07
CA SER A 142 13.44 1.13 -10.18
C SER A 142 14.14 -0.04 -9.50
N ALA A 143 13.39 -1.04 -9.02
CA ALA A 143 13.96 -2.25 -8.42
C ALA A 143 14.71 -3.10 -9.45
N ALA A 144 14.14 -3.28 -10.65
CA ALA A 144 14.75 -4.08 -11.72
C ALA A 144 15.99 -3.43 -12.35
N SER A 145 16.06 -2.09 -12.37
CA SER A 145 17.12 -1.32 -13.04
C SER A 145 18.53 -1.63 -12.55
N GLN A 146 18.67 -2.16 -11.34
CA GLN A 146 19.95 -2.52 -10.73
C GLN A 146 20.49 -3.88 -11.20
N THR A 147 19.66 -4.68 -11.87
CA THR A 147 19.97 -6.08 -12.23
C THR A 147 19.79 -6.38 -13.72
N LEU A 148 19.54 -5.36 -14.56
CA LEU A 148 19.32 -5.56 -16.00
C LEU A 148 20.60 -6.04 -16.69
N THR A 149 20.56 -7.26 -17.20
CA THR A 149 21.69 -7.84 -17.95
C THR A 149 21.30 -8.39 -19.32
N GLU A 150 20.03 -8.74 -19.53
CA GLU A 150 19.55 -9.34 -20.77
C GLU A 150 18.63 -8.39 -21.55
N GLN A 151 18.59 -8.55 -22.88
CA GLN A 151 17.73 -7.71 -23.74
C GLN A 151 16.24 -7.89 -23.41
N ALA A 152 15.82 -9.09 -22.99
CA ALA A 152 14.45 -9.33 -22.55
C ALA A 152 14.07 -8.49 -21.32
N ASP A 153 15.02 -8.25 -20.41
CA ASP A 153 14.82 -7.38 -19.25
C ASP A 153 14.64 -5.92 -19.68
N ILE A 154 15.41 -5.48 -20.68
CA ILE A 154 15.34 -4.13 -21.24
C ILE A 154 13.98 -3.88 -21.91
N ASP A 155 13.52 -4.83 -22.73
CA ASP A 155 12.23 -4.73 -23.41
C ASP A 155 11.07 -4.71 -22.38
N SER A 156 11.16 -5.52 -21.33
CA SER A 156 10.20 -5.51 -20.22
C SER A 156 10.19 -4.16 -19.50
N VAL A 157 11.36 -3.58 -19.22
CA VAL A 157 11.45 -2.24 -18.62
C VAL A 157 10.81 -1.16 -19.49
N ALA A 158 11.04 -1.20 -20.80
CA ALA A 158 10.42 -0.26 -21.73
C ALA A 158 8.88 -0.37 -21.69
N GLU A 159 8.33 -1.59 -21.71
CA GLU A 159 6.88 -1.82 -21.60
C GLU A 159 6.30 -1.29 -20.28
N GLN A 160 7.01 -1.51 -19.16
CA GLN A 160 6.58 -0.97 -17.86
C GLN A 160 6.60 0.56 -17.84
N LEU A 161 7.59 1.20 -18.46
CA LEU A 161 7.67 2.67 -18.57
C LEU A 161 6.55 3.24 -19.45
N ASP A 162 6.25 2.60 -20.57
CA ASP A 162 5.13 3.01 -21.44
C ASP A 162 3.79 2.89 -20.70
N THR A 163 3.59 1.78 -19.98
CA THR A 163 2.40 1.57 -19.14
C THR A 163 2.30 2.63 -18.05
N ALA A 164 3.42 2.95 -17.38
CA ALA A 164 3.47 4.00 -16.36
C ALA A 164 3.07 5.37 -16.96
N HIS A 165 3.64 5.70 -18.11
CA HIS A 165 3.36 6.95 -18.80
C HIS A 165 1.89 7.09 -19.19
N GLN A 166 1.30 6.03 -19.76
CA GLN A 166 -0.11 6.02 -20.13
C GLN A 166 -1.03 6.20 -18.90
N ALA A 167 -0.77 5.47 -17.82
CA ALA A 167 -1.55 5.55 -16.59
C ALA A 167 -1.49 6.95 -15.98
N LEU A 168 -0.30 7.54 -15.84
CA LEU A 168 -0.11 8.88 -15.29
C LEU A 168 -0.71 9.97 -16.17
N SER A 169 -0.63 9.84 -17.49
CA SER A 169 -1.25 10.79 -18.43
C SER A 169 -2.77 10.77 -18.32
N SER A 170 -3.35 9.56 -18.24
CA SER A 170 -4.81 9.39 -18.03
C SER A 170 -5.26 9.96 -16.69
N ALA A 171 -4.43 9.82 -15.64
CA ALA A 171 -4.72 10.41 -14.33
C ALA A 171 -4.73 11.95 -14.40
N ALA A 172 -3.76 12.55 -15.10
CA ALA A 172 -3.71 13.99 -15.30
C ALA A 172 -4.94 14.51 -16.06
N GLU A 173 -5.37 13.82 -17.12
CA GLU A 173 -6.58 14.18 -17.86
C GLU A 173 -7.82 14.18 -16.98
N ASN A 174 -7.99 13.18 -16.11
CA ASN A 174 -9.09 13.11 -15.16
C ASN A 174 -9.08 14.25 -14.13
N ILE A 175 -7.88 14.63 -13.66
CA ILE A 175 -7.71 15.78 -12.76
C ILE A 175 -8.11 17.08 -13.47
N ASP A 176 -7.67 17.27 -14.72
CA ASP A 176 -7.99 18.47 -15.50
C ASP A 176 -9.49 18.56 -15.84
N GLN A 177 -10.16 17.43 -16.09
CA GLN A 177 -11.61 17.39 -16.23
C GLN A 177 -12.32 17.91 -14.96
N LEU A 178 -11.92 17.47 -13.76
CA LEU A 178 -12.51 17.97 -12.52
C LEU A 178 -12.23 19.46 -12.30
N ARG A 179 -11.01 19.92 -12.60
CA ARG A 179 -10.66 21.35 -12.51
C ARG A 179 -11.55 22.19 -13.41
N ALA A 180 -11.74 21.79 -14.66
CA ALA A 180 -12.61 22.47 -15.61
C ALA A 180 -14.08 22.50 -15.15
N LEU A 181 -14.59 21.39 -14.59
CA LEU A 181 -15.95 21.34 -14.02
C LEU A 181 -16.10 22.29 -12.84
N THR A 182 -15.10 22.34 -11.96
CA THR A 182 -15.07 23.22 -10.78
C THR A 182 -15.03 24.70 -11.16
N GLU A 183 -14.24 25.06 -12.18
CA GLU A 183 -14.15 26.43 -12.70
C GLU A 183 -15.45 26.89 -13.36
N ARG A 184 -16.11 26.01 -14.12
CA ARG A 184 -17.44 26.29 -14.70
C ARG A 184 -18.48 26.53 -13.62
N ALA A 185 -18.50 25.69 -12.58
CA ALA A 185 -19.43 25.86 -11.45
C ALA A 185 -19.24 27.21 -10.75
N ARG A 186 -17.98 27.62 -10.52
CA ARG A 186 -17.65 28.93 -9.93
C ARG A 186 -18.06 30.12 -10.80
N SER A 187 -17.87 30.01 -12.11
CA SER A 187 -18.21 31.08 -13.06
C SER A 187 -19.73 31.20 -13.29
N GLY A 188 -20.47 30.10 -13.19
CA GLY A 188 -21.93 30.07 -13.27
C GLY A 188 -22.64 30.59 -12.01
N SER A 189 -22.01 30.50 -10.83
CA SER A 189 -22.56 31.09 -9.59
C SER A 189 -22.45 32.63 -9.55
N ASP A 190 -21.44 33.21 -10.21
CA ASP A 190 -21.24 34.66 -10.23
C ASP A 190 -22.23 35.39 -11.15
N SER A 191 -22.82 34.70 -12.13
CA SER A 191 -23.80 35.28 -13.08
C SER A 191 -25.24 35.26 -12.58
N GLY A 192 -25.54 34.55 -11.48
CA GLY A 192 -26.88 34.47 -10.88
C GLY A 192 -27.13 35.45 -9.72
N SER A 193 -26.13 36.22 -9.30
CA SER A 193 -26.22 37.10 -8.12
C SER A 193 -26.38 38.60 -8.45
N SER A 194 -26.48 38.96 -9.73
CA SER A 194 -26.56 40.35 -10.20
C SER A 194 -27.95 40.80 -10.68
N GLU A 195 -29.00 40.00 -10.48
CA GLU A 195 -30.40 40.43 -10.68
C GLU A 195 -31.16 40.29 -9.35
N SER A 196 -31.16 41.36 -8.55
CA SER A 196 -32.08 41.59 -7.42
C SER A 196 -32.26 43.09 -7.23
#